data_AF-A0A3E1E4V5-F1
#
_entry.id   AF-A0A3E1E4V5-F1
#
_cell.length_a   1.000
_cell.length_b   1.000
_cell.length_c   1.000
_cell.angle_alpha   90.00
_cell.angle_beta   90.00
_cell.angle_gamma   90.00
#
_symmetry.space_group_name_H-M   'P 1'
#
loop_
_entity.id
_entity.type
_entity.pdbx_description
1 polymer ?
#
loop_
_entity_poly.entity_id
_entity_poly.type
_entity_poly.pdbx_seq_one_letter_code
_entity_poly.pdbx_strand_id
1 'polypeptide(L)'
;WNWTKGDATLELVNPQDHPLKVVLHFTARSLVARDIQIWVGGIPLRTIHLDTELKPVRVPPIYIPPGKVTVWLRSNVPPTRASARDERLLGFAAYSIVVAVRPNDEAMELEF
;
A
#
# COMPACT_ATOMS: atom_id res chain seq x y z
N TRP A 1 -8.85 11.80 -0.78
CA TRP A 1 -8.72 10.52 -0.08
C TRP A 1 -9.70 9.54 -0.69
N ASN A 2 -9.31 8.27 -0.86
CA ASN A 2 -10.19 7.24 -1.41
C ASN A 2 -10.28 6.08 -0.41
N TRP A 3 -11.50 5.71 -0.02
CA TRP A 3 -11.71 4.46 0.70
C TRP A 3 -11.80 3.32 -0.28
N THR A 4 -11.20 2.21 0.10
CA THR A 4 -11.33 0.96 -0.63
C THR A 4 -12.70 0.34 -0.36
N LYS A 5 -13.21 -0.43 -1.33
CA LYS A 5 -14.36 -1.32 -1.12
C LYS A 5 -13.89 -2.70 -0.62
N GLY A 6 -12.77 -2.76 0.10
CA GLY A 6 -12.07 -3.98 0.49
C GLY A 6 -10.60 -3.92 0.10
N ASP A 7 -10.19 -4.78 -0.82
CA ASP A 7 -8.85 -4.77 -1.37
C ASP A 7 -8.65 -3.55 -2.29
N ALA A 8 -7.39 -3.15 -2.45
CA ALA A 8 -7.00 -2.14 -3.42
C ALA A 8 -5.77 -2.56 -4.22
N THR A 9 -5.68 -2.02 -5.43
CA THR A 9 -4.57 -2.25 -6.35
C THR A 9 -4.00 -0.92 -6.82
N LEU A 10 -2.69 -0.86 -6.92
CA LEU A 10 -1.94 0.20 -7.59
C LEU A 10 -1.13 -0.45 -8.71
N GLU A 11 -1.37 -0.04 -9.96
CA GLU A 11 -0.55 -0.47 -11.09
C GLU A 11 0.65 0.48 -11.22
N LEU A 12 1.85 -0.09 -11.18
CA LEU A 12 3.10 0.61 -11.44
C LEU A 12 3.63 0.17 -12.80
N VAL A 13 4.06 1.13 -13.61
CA VAL A 13 4.67 0.88 -14.91
C VAL A 13 6.11 1.38 -14.87
N ASN A 14 7.06 0.48 -15.08
CA ASN A 14 8.44 0.83 -15.34
C ASN A 14 8.66 0.85 -16.87
N PRO A 15 8.77 2.04 -17.48
CA PRO A 15 8.97 2.17 -18.93
C PRO A 15 10.43 1.92 -19.35
N GLN A 16 11.36 1.74 -18.41
CA GLN A 16 12.77 1.51 -18.70
C GLN A 16 13.04 0.03 -19.03
N ASP A 17 14.20 -0.23 -19.63
CA ASP A 17 14.69 -1.56 -19.97
C ASP A 17 15.44 -2.26 -18.82
N HIS A 18 15.58 -1.59 -17.67
CA HIS A 18 16.23 -2.10 -16.46
C HIS A 18 15.33 -1.96 -15.21
N PRO A 19 15.55 -2.77 -14.16
CA PRO A 19 14.78 -2.66 -12.91
C PRO A 19 14.99 -1.31 -12.20
N LEU A 20 13.92 -0.77 -11.61
CA LEU A 20 13.95 0.44 -10.79
C LEU A 20 13.77 0.10 -9.31
N LYS A 21 14.63 0.63 -8.45
CA LYS A 21 14.42 0.64 -7.00
C LYS A 21 13.39 1.70 -6.66
N VAL A 22 12.29 1.30 -6.03
CA VAL A 22 11.15 2.17 -5.71
C VAL A 22 10.85 2.09 -4.23
N VAL A 23 10.50 3.24 -3.64
CA VAL A 23 9.96 3.33 -2.28
C VAL A 23 8.52 3.83 -2.36
N LEU A 24 7.63 3.11 -1.67
CA LEU A 24 6.23 3.47 -1.53
C LEU A 24 5.97 3.92 -0.09
N HIS A 25 5.41 5.12 0.06
CA HIS A 25 4.91 5.61 1.33
C HIS A 25 3.55 6.26 1.17
N PHE A 26 2.73 6.12 2.20
CA PHE A 26 1.39 6.71 2.27
C PHE A 26 0.97 6.80 3.74
N THR A 27 -0.13 7.48 4.02
CA THR A 27 -0.80 7.36 5.32
C THR A 27 -2.10 6.61 5.17
N ALA A 28 -2.48 5.84 6.18
CA ALA A 28 -3.69 5.03 6.12
C ALA A 28 -4.39 4.94 7.48
N ARG A 29 -5.70 4.72 7.42
CA ARG A 29 -6.55 4.38 8.58
C ARG A 29 -7.69 3.48 8.14
N SER A 30 -8.38 2.91 9.11
CA SER A 30 -9.54 2.04 8.94
C SER A 30 -10.67 2.45 9.89
N LEU A 31 -11.88 1.95 9.69
CA LEU A 31 -12.97 2.16 10.65
C LEU A 31 -12.95 1.17 11.80
N VAL A 32 -12.35 0.00 11.57
CA VAL A 32 -12.18 -1.09 12.53
C VAL A 32 -10.79 -1.66 12.34
N ALA A 33 -10.17 -2.07 13.45
CA ALA A 33 -8.83 -2.65 13.45
C ALA A 33 -8.74 -3.81 12.44
N ARG A 34 -7.69 -3.79 11.61
CA ARG A 34 -7.47 -4.77 10.55
C ARG A 34 -6.00 -4.83 10.17
N ASP A 35 -5.62 -5.99 9.65
CA ASP A 35 -4.31 -6.18 9.04
C ASP A 35 -4.43 -5.99 7.53
N ILE A 36 -3.52 -5.19 6.98
CA ILE A 36 -3.37 -5.01 5.53
C ILE A 36 -2.09 -5.70 5.09
N GLN A 37 -2.23 -6.68 4.20
CA GLN A 37 -1.13 -7.35 3.54
C GLN A 37 -0.76 -6.60 2.27
N ILE A 38 0.51 -6.27 2.13
CA ILE A 38 1.08 -5.60 0.97
C ILE A 38 1.78 -6.66 0.11
N TRP A 39 1.35 -6.78 -1.13
CA TRP A 39 1.92 -7.71 -2.11
C TRP A 39 2.41 -6.94 -3.33
N VAL A 40 3.52 -7.36 -3.93
CA VAL A 40 4.07 -6.75 -5.14
C VAL A 40 4.42 -7.85 -6.12
N GLY A 41 3.88 -7.78 -7.34
CA GLY A 41 4.13 -8.79 -8.37
C GLY A 41 3.76 -10.23 -7.95
N GLY A 42 2.81 -10.39 -7.02
CA GLY A 42 2.38 -11.69 -6.50
C GLY A 42 3.18 -12.19 -5.30
N ILE A 43 4.16 -11.43 -4.82
CA ILE A 43 5.00 -11.77 -3.67
C ILE A 43 4.53 -10.98 -2.44
N PRO A 44 4.28 -11.63 -1.28
CA PRO A 44 3.95 -10.91 -0.05
C PRO A 44 5.19 -10.21 0.50
N LEU A 45 5.07 -8.91 0.79
CA LEU A 45 6.19 -8.12 1.31
C LEU A 45 6.07 -7.82 2.80
N ARG A 46 4.90 -7.38 3.24
CA ARG A 46 4.71 -6.93 4.62
C ARG A 46 3.23 -6.97 5.00
N THR A 47 2.98 -7.19 6.28
CA THR A 47 1.68 -6.93 6.90
C THR A 47 1.78 -5.70 7.79
N ILE A 48 0.81 -4.80 7.70
CA ILE A 48 0.68 -3.65 8.59
C ILE A 48 -0.62 -3.73 9.37
N HIS A 49 -0.60 -3.22 10.60
CA HIS A 49 -1.80 -3.09 11.41
C HIS A 49 -2.38 -1.68 11.27
N LEU A 50 -3.65 -1.58 10.88
CA LEU A 50 -4.39 -0.33 10.82
C LEU A 50 -5.51 -0.34 11.85
N ASP A 51 -5.71 0.80 12.50
CA ASP A 51 -6.84 1.08 13.38
C ASP A 51 -7.52 2.38 12.93
N THR A 52 -8.23 3.05 13.83
CA THR A 52 -8.96 4.30 13.54
C THR A 52 -8.05 5.52 13.40
N GLU A 53 -6.81 5.43 13.91
CA GLU A 53 -5.84 6.51 13.82
C GLU A 53 -5.15 6.53 12.45
N LEU A 54 -4.83 7.74 11.98
CA LEU A 54 -4.09 7.90 10.74
C LEU A 54 -2.61 7.63 10.99
N LYS A 55 -2.07 6.58 10.35
CA LYS A 55 -0.69 6.14 10.56
C LYS A 55 0.13 6.17 9.26
N PRO A 56 1.43 6.50 9.34
CA PRO A 56 2.31 6.38 8.19
C PRO A 56 2.59 4.91 7.89
N VAL A 57 2.56 4.58 6.61
CA VAL A 57 2.91 3.27 6.07
C VAL A 57 4.17 3.44 5.22
N ARG A 58 5.23 2.75 5.65
CA ARG A 58 6.50 2.66 4.91
C ARG A 58 6.66 1.24 4.39
N VAL A 59 6.63 1.10 3.07
CA VAL A 59 6.94 -0.16 2.40
C VAL A 59 8.45 -0.23 2.20
N PRO A 60 9.11 -1.36 2.52
CA PRO A 60 10.51 -1.56 2.18
C PRO A 60 10.78 -1.29 0.69
N PRO A 61 12.00 -0.91 0.30
CA PRO A 61 12.34 -0.73 -1.10
C PRO A 61 12.01 -1.97 -1.93
N ILE A 62 11.40 -1.77 -3.09
CA ILE A 62 11.01 -2.81 -4.04
C ILE A 62 11.71 -2.60 -5.37
N TYR A 63 12.17 -3.67 -6.00
CA TYR A 63 12.69 -3.62 -7.35
C TYR A 63 11.56 -3.91 -8.34
N ILE A 64 11.24 -2.94 -9.18
CA ILE A 64 10.22 -3.04 -10.22
C ILE A 64 10.91 -3.41 -11.54
N PRO A 65 10.74 -4.63 -12.08
CA PRO A 65 11.27 -5.01 -13.39
C PRO A 65 10.67 -4.14 -14.50
N PRO A 66 11.29 -4.11 -15.71
CA PRO A 66 10.69 -3.53 -16.90
C PRO A 66 9.26 -4.01 -17.13
N GLY A 67 8.36 -3.07 -17.46
CA GLY A 67 6.95 -3.35 -17.70
C GLY A 67 6.05 -3.09 -16.50
N LYS A 68 4.96 -3.85 -16.41
CA LYS A 68 3.88 -3.62 -15.42
C LYS A 68 4.03 -4.49 -14.20
N VAL A 69 3.84 -3.89 -13.03
CA VAL A 69 3.73 -4.59 -11.75
C VAL A 69 2.52 -4.07 -10.99
N THR A 70 1.75 -4.98 -10.41
CA THR A 70 0.66 -4.60 -9.51
C THR A 70 1.12 -4.69 -8.06
N VAL A 71 0.79 -3.65 -7.30
CA VAL A 71 0.85 -3.63 -5.83
C VAL A 71 -0.55 -3.89 -5.31
N TRP A 72 -0.74 -4.95 -4.52
CA TRP A 72 -2.00 -5.23 -3.85
C TRP A 72 -1.93 -4.85 -2.38
N LEU A 73 -2.99 -4.22 -1.89
CA LEU A 73 -3.26 -3.97 -0.49
C LEU A 73 -4.50 -4.81 -0.13
N ARG A 74 -4.29 -5.94 0.55
CA ARG A 74 -5.34 -6.90 0.88
C ARG A 74 -5.71 -6.85 2.34
N SER A 75 -7.00 -6.79 2.65
CA SER A 75 -7.46 -6.77 4.04
C SER A 75 -7.81 -8.18 4.51
N ASN A 76 -7.42 -8.54 5.73
CA ASN A 76 -7.88 -9.77 6.38
C ASN A 76 -9.35 -9.73 6.84
N VAL A 77 -9.96 -8.53 6.86
CA VAL A 77 -11.34 -8.31 7.31
C VAL A 77 -12.18 -7.78 6.14
N PRO A 78 -13.43 -8.26 5.98
CA PRO A 78 -14.35 -7.71 4.98
C PRO A 78 -14.56 -6.18 5.12
N PRO A 79 -15.03 -5.50 4.06
CA PRO A 79 -15.48 -4.11 4.14
C PRO A 79 -16.59 -3.96 5.18
N THR A 80 -16.55 -2.86 5.93
CA THR A 80 -17.55 -2.56 6.98
C THR A 80 -18.34 -1.31 6.60
N ARG A 81 -19.60 -1.22 7.05
CA ARG A 81 -20.43 -0.02 6.84
C ARG A 81 -19.85 1.17 7.60
N ALA A 82 -19.93 2.35 7.00
CA ALA A 82 -19.46 3.58 7.62
C ALA A 82 -20.28 3.98 8.85
N SER A 83 -21.61 3.84 8.78
CA SER A 83 -22.52 4.03 9.91
C SER A 83 -23.90 3.42 9.63
N ALA A 84 -24.82 3.49 10.59
CA ALA A 84 -26.22 3.08 10.38
C ALA A 84 -26.97 3.91 9.30
N ARG A 85 -26.48 5.12 8.98
CA ARG A 85 -27.08 6.02 7.97
C ARG A 85 -26.27 6.09 6.66
N ASP A 86 -25.11 5.44 6.61
CA ASP A 86 -24.22 5.43 5.44
C ASP A 86 -23.88 3.99 5.08
N GLU A 87 -24.54 3.50 4.03
CA GLU A 87 -24.46 2.11 3.58
C GLU A 87 -23.18 1.79 2.80
N ARG A 88 -22.31 2.78 2.55
CA ARG A 88 -21.06 2.54 1.84
C ARG A 88 -20.20 1.55 2.63
N LEU A 89 -19.79 0.49 1.92
CA LEU A 89 -18.87 -0.52 2.43
C LEU A 89 -17.43 -0.05 2.24
N LEU A 90 -16.73 0.14 3.35
CA LEU A 90 -15.39 0.72 3.40
C LEU A 90 -14.41 -0.29 4.03
N GLY A 91 -13.27 -0.52 3.38
CA GLY A 91 -12.17 -1.32 3.92
C GLY A 91 -11.24 -0.44 4.76
N PHE A 92 -10.36 0.28 4.07
CA PHE A 92 -9.46 1.26 4.66
C PHE A 92 -9.37 2.47 3.74
N ALA A 93 -8.82 3.57 4.24
CA ALA A 93 -8.50 4.75 3.44
C ALA A 93 -7.00 4.92 3.33
N ALA A 94 -6.53 5.15 2.11
CA ALA A 94 -5.16 5.56 1.83
C ALA A 94 -5.12 7.03 1.40
N TYR A 95 -4.09 7.73 1.88
CA TYR A 95 -3.88 9.16 1.72
C TYR A 95 -2.44 9.41 1.29
N SER A 96 -2.23 10.50 0.54
CA SER A 96 -0.90 10.98 0.17
C SER A 96 0.03 9.87 -0.32
N ILE A 97 -0.47 9.06 -1.27
CA ILE A 97 0.31 7.97 -1.85
C ILE A 97 1.43 8.57 -2.68
N VAL A 98 2.67 8.26 -2.32
CA VAL A 98 3.87 8.71 -3.02
C VAL A 98 4.69 7.49 -3.43
N VAL A 99 5.08 7.49 -4.69
CA VAL A 99 5.96 6.50 -5.29
C VAL A 99 7.23 7.26 -5.70
N ALA A 100 8.35 6.94 -5.09
CA ALA A 100 9.63 7.57 -5.39
C ALA A 100 10.60 6.54 -5.97
N VAL A 101 11.20 6.88 -7.12
CA VAL A 101 12.34 6.11 -7.66
C VAL A 101 13.59 6.53 -6.90
N ARG A 102 14.39 5.56 -6.46
CA ARG A 102 15.66 5.78 -5.78
C ARG A 102 16.83 5.34 -6.66
N PRO A 103 17.99 5.99 -6.55
CA PRO A 103 19.22 5.47 -7.12
C PRO A 103 19.49 4.05 -6.59
N ASN A 104 19.97 3.16 -7.44
CA ASN A 104 20.34 1.80 -7.01
C ASN A 104 21.45 1.81 -5.93
N ASP A 105 22.30 2.84 -5.95
CA ASP A 105 23.49 2.95 -5.10
C ASP A 105 23.21 3.53 -3.70
N GLU A 106 21.96 3.90 -3.40
CA GLU A 106 21.61 4.45 -2.09
C GLU A 106 21.58 3.33 -1.04
N ALA A 107 22.54 3.35 -0.12
CA ALA A 107 22.67 2.39 0.97
C ALA A 107 21.39 2.34 1.82
N MET A 108 21.05 1.14 2.26
CA MET A 108 19.86 0.87 3.07
C MET A 108 20.04 1.50 4.46
N GLU A 109 19.50 2.70 4.69
CA GLU A 109 19.35 3.21 6.05
C GLU A 109 18.30 2.37 6.78
N LEU A 110 18.81 1.39 7.54
CA LEU A 110 18.06 0.67 8.56
C LEU A 110 17.85 1.64 9.73
N GLU A 111 16.75 2.38 9.72
CA GLU A 111 16.25 2.95 10.98
C GLU A 111 15.52 1.83 11.74
N PHE A 112 16.13 1.41 12.85
CA PHE A 112 15.66 0.43 13.82
C PHE A 112 14.48 0.95 14.65
#